data_AF-A0A7Y0BP75-F1
#
_entry.id   AF-A0A7Y0BP75-F1
#
_cell.length_a   1.000
_cell.length_b   1.000
_cell.length_c   1.000
_cell.angle_alpha   90.00
_cell.angle_beta   90.00
_cell.angle_gamma   90.00
#
_symmetry.space_group_name_H-M   'P 1'
#
loop_
_entity.id
_entity.type
_entity.pdbx_description
1 polymer ?
#
loop_
_entity_poly.entity_id
_entity_poly.type
_entity_poly.pdbx_seq_one_letter_code
_entity_poly.pdbx_strand_id
1 'polypeptide(L)'
;MARQLIGVKPQHGFSIDASASFADYFIYERGFATDEEATNYNLLGGKQQFADNQLTTGDAGSSITIRNLHVDFHGGSGDDNVSWTLGQTYQHYDALKPSFDGGAGDDTLTIDLSDQVIPLTMKPAVIYGEFNVGKPSYRELAGLITNFEHFNFTGGSADDEIQGGASTDRLDGGAGRDLIVGNGGKDILTGGAGGDFFKFNVGDSGIGGNNRDIINDFQTGLDKIDLTALGVGTAVKITQTASGSLLQIDADHNGSFEMQISTVGHVAETDLLFQYV
;
A
#
# COMPACT_ATOMS: atom_id res chain seq x y z
N MET A 1 -7.41 -32.58 3.28
CA MET A 1 -6.08 -32.17 2.77
C MET A 1 -5.31 -31.61 3.95
N ALA A 2 -4.04 -31.96 4.10
CA ALA A 2 -3.24 -31.53 5.26
C ALA A 2 -2.78 -30.09 5.05
N ARG A 3 -3.01 -29.22 6.05
CA ARG A 3 -2.45 -27.87 6.10
C ARG A 3 -0.97 -27.97 6.44
N GLN A 4 -0.11 -27.26 5.71
CA GLN A 4 1.32 -27.21 6.00
C GLN A 4 1.60 -25.89 6.71
N LEU A 5 1.78 -25.94 8.04
CA LEU A 5 2.12 -24.78 8.85
C LEU A 5 3.64 -24.56 8.80
N ILE A 6 4.06 -23.38 8.36
CA ILE A 6 5.47 -22.97 8.38
C ILE A 6 5.65 -21.99 9.55
N GLY A 7 6.23 -22.48 10.65
CA GLY A 7 6.59 -21.65 11.80
C GLY A 7 8.00 -21.09 11.64
N VAL A 8 8.13 -19.78 11.57
CA VAL A 8 9.43 -19.08 11.53
C VAL A 8 9.65 -18.39 12.87
N LYS A 9 10.86 -18.52 13.44
CA LYS A 9 11.31 -17.70 14.58
C LYS A 9 12.18 -16.57 14.04
N PRO A 10 11.65 -15.36 13.81
CA PRO A 10 12.44 -14.28 13.27
C PRO A 10 13.25 -13.64 14.41
N GLN A 11 14.57 -13.81 14.37
CA GLN A 11 15.48 -12.86 15.05
C GLN A 11 16.20 -11.95 14.03
N HIS A 12 16.05 -12.24 12.73
CA HIS A 12 16.60 -11.51 11.59
C HIS A 12 15.69 -11.69 10.35
N GLY A 13 15.75 -10.75 9.40
CA GLY A 13 14.88 -10.71 8.21
C GLY A 13 14.94 -11.98 7.35
N PHE A 14 13.78 -12.38 6.79
CA PHE A 14 13.56 -13.64 6.10
C PHE A 14 12.93 -13.40 4.72
N SER A 15 13.38 -14.09 3.67
CA SER A 15 12.83 -13.96 2.30
C SER A 15 12.45 -15.31 1.72
N ILE A 16 11.31 -15.34 1.01
CA ILE A 16 10.77 -16.49 0.28
C ILE A 16 10.54 -16.10 -1.18
N ASP A 17 11.18 -16.82 -2.11
CA ASP A 17 11.01 -16.63 -3.55
C ASP A 17 10.73 -17.97 -4.27
N ALA A 18 9.83 -17.93 -5.25
CA ALA A 18 9.47 -19.03 -6.14
C ALA A 18 10.08 -18.92 -7.55
N SER A 19 11.12 -18.09 -7.75
CA SER A 19 11.68 -17.77 -9.07
C SER A 19 12.64 -18.79 -9.71
N ALA A 20 12.78 -20.04 -9.22
CA ALA A 20 13.68 -21.03 -9.84
C ALA A 20 12.97 -22.01 -10.80
N SER A 21 13.54 -22.18 -11.99
CA SER A 21 13.13 -23.17 -12.99
C SER A 21 13.15 -24.59 -12.43
N PHE A 22 12.06 -25.34 -12.67
CA PHE A 22 11.87 -26.78 -12.47
C PHE A 22 13.12 -27.59 -12.09
N ALA A 23 13.33 -27.87 -10.81
CA ALA A 23 13.93 -29.10 -10.29
C ALA A 23 13.80 -29.15 -8.75
N ASP A 24 13.04 -30.14 -8.26
CA ASP A 24 13.00 -30.74 -6.91
C ASP A 24 13.66 -29.98 -5.74
N TYR A 25 12.85 -29.39 -4.87
CA TYR A 25 13.27 -29.01 -3.52
C TYR A 25 12.23 -29.47 -2.47
N PHE A 26 12.69 -30.28 -1.51
CA PHE A 26 11.90 -30.88 -0.42
C PHE A 26 11.84 -29.95 0.81
N ILE A 27 10.70 -29.92 1.50
CA ILE A 27 10.56 -29.32 2.84
C ILE A 27 10.62 -30.44 3.89
N TYR A 28 11.48 -30.27 4.91
CA TYR A 28 11.57 -31.17 6.06
C TYR A 28 10.32 -31.04 6.95
N GLU A 29 9.66 -32.16 7.21
CA GLU A 29 8.72 -32.28 8.33
C GLU A 29 9.48 -32.30 9.67
N ARG A 30 8.95 -31.56 10.65
CA ARG A 30 9.28 -31.54 12.09
C ARG A 30 10.60 -30.91 12.49
N GLY A 31 10.51 -29.71 13.05
CA GLY A 31 11.52 -29.17 13.94
C GLY A 31 11.37 -27.66 14.08
N PHE A 32 11.07 -27.20 15.29
CA PHE A 32 11.28 -25.80 15.66
C PHE A 32 12.76 -25.48 15.40
N ALA A 33 13.06 -24.58 14.46
CA ALA A 33 14.41 -24.10 14.28
C ALA A 33 14.76 -23.20 15.48
N THR A 34 15.60 -23.71 16.38
CA THR A 34 16.37 -22.90 17.32
C THR A 34 17.78 -22.77 16.76
N ASP A 35 18.17 -21.53 16.54
CA ASP A 35 19.53 -20.98 16.52
C ASP A 35 20.30 -20.85 15.17
N GLU A 36 20.62 -19.58 14.91
CA GLU A 36 21.87 -18.95 14.44
C GLU A 36 22.35 -18.94 12.98
N GLU A 37 21.83 -19.67 11.99
CA GLU A 37 22.48 -19.68 10.65
C GLU A 37 21.62 -19.61 9.36
N ALA A 38 20.32 -19.27 9.41
CA ALA A 38 19.48 -19.36 8.20
C ALA A 38 19.35 -18.03 7.43
N THR A 39 19.98 -17.91 6.25
CA THR A 39 19.96 -16.67 5.42
C THR A 39 19.10 -16.69 4.15
N ASN A 40 18.47 -17.79 3.71
CA ASN A 40 17.49 -17.79 2.59
C ASN A 40 16.74 -19.14 2.50
N TYR A 41 15.40 -19.16 2.35
CA TYR A 41 14.63 -20.36 1.99
C TYR A 41 13.72 -20.09 0.78
N ASN A 42 13.87 -20.87 -0.29
CA ASN A 42 12.98 -20.84 -1.45
C ASN A 42 11.88 -21.91 -1.31
N LEU A 43 10.61 -21.51 -1.33
CA LEU A 43 9.46 -22.42 -1.36
C LEU A 43 9.00 -22.56 -2.82
N LEU A 44 9.14 -23.75 -3.40
CA LEU A 44 8.67 -24.06 -4.76
C LEU A 44 7.62 -25.18 -4.73
N GLY A 45 6.41 -24.87 -5.19
CA GLY A 45 5.34 -25.83 -5.40
C GLY A 45 5.39 -26.45 -6.80
N GLY A 46 5.78 -27.72 -6.89
CA GLY A 46 5.55 -28.52 -8.10
C GLY A 46 4.13 -29.10 -8.11
N LYS A 47 3.29 -28.66 -9.05
CA LYS A 47 2.01 -29.26 -9.51
C LYS A 47 0.92 -29.66 -8.47
N GLN A 48 1.17 -29.58 -7.18
CA GLN A 48 0.15 -29.68 -6.15
C GLN A 48 -0.05 -28.31 -5.53
N GLN A 49 -1.17 -27.69 -5.90
CA GLN A 49 -1.84 -26.67 -5.11
C GLN A 49 -1.97 -27.18 -3.67
N PHE A 50 -1.06 -26.78 -2.79
CA PHE A 50 -1.33 -26.84 -1.36
C PHE A 50 -2.19 -25.62 -1.05
N ALA A 51 -3.49 -25.88 -1.02
CA ALA A 51 -4.55 -24.90 -0.92
C ALA A 51 -4.60 -24.14 0.42
N ASP A 52 -3.50 -23.99 1.19
CA ASP A 52 -3.44 -23.27 2.47
C ASP A 52 -1.96 -23.14 2.91
N ASN A 53 -1.13 -22.34 2.22
CA ASN A 53 0.22 -22.02 2.69
C ASN A 53 0.13 -20.94 3.76
N GLN A 54 0.25 -21.35 5.03
CA GLN A 54 0.10 -20.48 6.18
C GLN A 54 1.47 -20.20 6.80
N LEU A 55 1.87 -18.92 6.80
CA LEU A 55 3.11 -18.41 7.39
C LEU A 55 2.77 -17.66 8.67
N THR A 56 3.30 -18.13 9.80
CA THR A 56 3.08 -17.50 11.11
C THR A 56 4.41 -17.09 11.74
N THR A 57 4.50 -15.87 12.28
CA THR A 57 5.65 -15.42 13.08
C THR A 57 5.35 -15.59 14.57
N GLY A 58 6.39 -15.98 15.34
CA GLY A 58 6.25 -16.45 16.73
C GLY A 58 6.67 -15.47 17.82
N ASP A 59 6.51 -14.16 17.58
CA ASP A 59 6.82 -13.00 18.44
C ASP A 59 8.16 -12.28 18.17
N ALA A 60 8.05 -10.94 18.15
CA ALA A 60 9.02 -9.86 17.94
C ALA A 60 9.34 -9.47 16.48
N GLY A 61 8.72 -8.37 16.03
CA GLY A 61 9.24 -7.44 15.01
C GLY A 61 9.82 -8.11 13.76
N SER A 62 8.98 -8.85 13.04
CA SER A 62 9.38 -9.73 11.95
C SER A 62 9.54 -8.95 10.66
N SER A 63 10.57 -9.22 9.85
CA SER A 63 10.64 -8.71 8.47
C SER A 63 10.60 -9.86 7.49
N ILE A 64 9.59 -9.88 6.62
CA ILE A 64 9.33 -10.97 5.67
C ILE A 64 9.15 -10.41 4.27
N THR A 65 9.84 -10.99 3.28
CA THR A 65 9.60 -10.71 1.87
C THR A 65 9.00 -11.93 1.16
N ILE A 66 7.85 -11.75 0.53
CA ILE A 66 7.13 -12.75 -0.25
C ILE A 66 7.14 -12.31 -1.73
N ARG A 67 7.67 -13.16 -2.60
CA ARG A 67 7.73 -12.89 -4.04
C ARG A 67 7.02 -13.99 -4.81
N ASN A 68 6.14 -13.63 -5.74
CA ASN A 68 5.53 -14.57 -6.70
C ASN A 68 4.74 -15.72 -6.05
N LEU A 69 4.25 -15.52 -4.82
CA LEU A 69 3.59 -16.56 -4.04
C LEU A 69 2.22 -16.10 -3.53
N HIS A 70 1.29 -17.04 -3.54
CA HIS A 70 0.07 -16.99 -2.76
C HIS A 70 0.37 -17.54 -1.36
N VAL A 71 0.26 -16.70 -0.34
CA VAL A 71 0.52 -17.05 1.06
C VAL A 71 -0.54 -16.37 1.92
N ASP A 72 -1.02 -17.09 2.92
CA ASP A 72 -1.70 -16.50 4.06
C ASP A 72 -0.64 -16.21 5.13
N PHE A 73 -0.37 -14.93 5.36
CA PHE A 73 0.51 -14.46 6.41
C PHE A 73 -0.29 -14.06 7.65
N HIS A 74 0.17 -14.52 8.80
CA HIS A 74 -0.32 -14.11 10.11
C HIS A 74 0.86 -13.69 10.98
N GLY A 75 0.92 -12.39 11.25
CA GLY A 75 1.87 -11.76 12.14
C GLY A 75 1.63 -12.15 13.60
N GLY A 76 2.65 -11.88 14.40
CA GLY A 76 2.70 -12.26 15.81
C GLY A 76 2.42 -11.06 16.70
N SER A 77 3.12 -10.97 17.81
CA SER A 77 3.24 -9.72 18.56
C SER A 77 4.46 -8.89 18.14
N GLY A 78 4.38 -7.57 18.26
CA GLY A 78 5.41 -6.60 17.87
C GLY A 78 5.25 -6.08 16.44
N ASP A 79 6.07 -5.11 16.08
CA ASP A 79 5.97 -4.33 14.83
C ASP A 79 6.52 -5.12 13.62
N ASP A 80 5.64 -5.80 12.90
CA ASP A 80 5.95 -6.65 11.75
C ASP A 80 6.04 -5.83 10.44
N ASN A 81 6.96 -6.20 9.56
CA ASN A 81 7.24 -5.59 8.26
C ASN A 81 7.11 -6.64 7.16
N VAL A 82 6.01 -6.60 6.41
CA VAL A 82 5.75 -7.56 5.34
C VAL A 82 5.93 -6.87 3.99
N SER A 83 6.74 -7.47 3.11
CA SER A 83 6.92 -7.01 1.73
C SER A 83 6.37 -8.05 0.78
N TRP A 84 5.49 -7.64 -0.12
CA TRP A 84 4.91 -8.50 -1.15
C TRP A 84 5.14 -7.92 -2.55
N THR A 85 5.57 -8.76 -3.47
CA THR A 85 5.79 -8.39 -4.87
C THR A 85 5.16 -9.41 -5.80
N LEU A 86 4.54 -8.93 -6.88
CA LEU A 86 3.98 -9.77 -7.95
C LEU A 86 4.87 -9.69 -9.18
N GLY A 87 5.46 -10.81 -9.60
CA GLY A 87 6.22 -10.91 -10.83
C GLY A 87 5.33 -11.07 -12.06
N GLN A 88 5.98 -10.89 -13.21
CA GLN A 88 5.43 -10.51 -14.52
C GLN A 88 4.38 -11.41 -15.17
N THR A 89 3.85 -12.48 -14.55
CA THR A 89 2.80 -13.30 -15.19
C THR A 89 2.12 -14.26 -14.22
N TYR A 90 1.38 -13.75 -13.23
CA TYR A 90 0.46 -14.62 -12.50
C TYR A 90 -0.85 -14.79 -13.29
N GLN A 91 -0.91 -15.82 -14.16
CA GLN A 91 -2.11 -16.18 -14.94
C GLN A 91 -3.01 -17.22 -14.26
N HIS A 92 -2.77 -17.53 -12.98
CA HIS A 92 -3.54 -18.55 -12.30
C HIS A 92 -4.70 -17.96 -11.48
N TYR A 93 -5.92 -18.31 -11.89
CA TYR A 93 -7.12 -18.19 -11.06
C TYR A 93 -6.97 -19.18 -9.90
N ASP A 94 -6.53 -18.68 -8.74
CA ASP A 94 -6.71 -19.41 -7.49
C ASP A 94 -8.04 -18.98 -6.86
N ALA A 95 -8.83 -19.93 -6.40
CA ALA A 95 -10.11 -19.64 -5.75
C ALA A 95 -9.90 -19.10 -4.32
N LEU A 96 -8.68 -19.20 -3.81
CA LEU A 96 -8.26 -18.65 -2.54
C LEU A 96 -7.65 -17.27 -2.76
N LYS A 97 -7.86 -16.40 -1.78
CA LYS A 97 -7.44 -15.00 -1.75
C LYS A 97 -6.34 -14.89 -0.69
N PRO A 98 -5.15 -14.32 -0.98
CA PRO A 98 -4.06 -14.32 -0.01
C PRO A 98 -4.45 -13.44 1.19
N SER A 99 -4.31 -13.94 2.42
CA SER A 99 -4.54 -13.13 3.62
C SER A 99 -3.22 -12.56 4.13
N PHE A 100 -3.16 -11.29 4.48
CA PHE A 100 -2.07 -10.68 5.22
C PHE A 100 -2.65 -10.09 6.50
N ASP A 101 -2.25 -10.63 7.63
CA ASP A 101 -2.64 -10.16 8.95
C ASP A 101 -1.37 -9.73 9.68
N GLY A 102 -1.22 -8.45 10.06
CA GLY A 102 -0.02 -7.97 10.77
C GLY A 102 0.05 -8.40 12.24
N GLY A 103 -1.10 -8.77 12.83
CA GLY A 103 -1.15 -9.25 14.20
C GLY A 103 -1.32 -8.11 15.20
N ALA A 104 -0.49 -8.07 16.24
CA ALA A 104 -0.54 -7.05 17.27
C ALA A 104 0.76 -6.27 17.31
N GLY A 105 0.73 -4.98 17.01
CA GLY A 105 1.93 -4.16 16.93
C GLY A 105 1.62 -2.86 16.18
N ASP A 106 2.67 -2.19 15.72
CA ASP A 106 2.59 -1.16 14.70
C ASP A 106 3.20 -1.72 13.39
N ASP A 107 2.34 -2.30 12.56
CA ASP A 107 2.72 -3.18 11.47
C ASP A 107 2.76 -2.44 10.12
N THR A 108 3.73 -2.77 9.28
CA THR A 108 3.93 -2.17 7.96
C THR A 108 3.79 -3.20 6.84
N LEU A 109 2.90 -2.92 5.89
CA LEU A 109 2.77 -3.67 4.64
C LEU A 109 3.36 -2.88 3.48
N THR A 110 4.34 -3.48 2.80
CA THR A 110 4.96 -2.96 1.59
C THR A 110 4.53 -3.78 0.39
N ILE A 111 3.96 -3.13 -0.62
CA ILE A 111 3.50 -3.74 -1.86
C ILE A 111 4.14 -3.00 -3.03
N ASP A 112 4.90 -3.71 -3.86
CA ASP A 112 5.50 -3.18 -5.08
C ASP A 112 4.89 -3.87 -6.30
N LEU A 113 4.15 -3.07 -7.07
CA LEU A 113 3.44 -3.44 -8.29
C LEU A 113 3.86 -2.55 -9.46
N SER A 114 5.03 -1.91 -9.39
CA SER A 114 5.61 -1.04 -10.42
C SER A 114 5.72 -1.69 -11.80
N ASP A 115 5.86 -3.00 -11.81
CA ASP A 115 5.99 -3.84 -13.00
C ASP A 115 4.64 -4.15 -13.70
N GLN A 116 3.53 -3.72 -13.10
CA GLN A 116 2.19 -4.04 -13.53
C GLN A 116 1.67 -3.01 -14.55
N VAL A 117 0.97 -3.47 -15.59
CA VAL A 117 0.53 -2.62 -16.72
C VAL A 117 -0.99 -2.47 -16.82
N ILE A 118 -1.66 -2.66 -15.70
CA ILE A 118 -3.11 -2.73 -15.61
C ILE A 118 -3.63 -1.96 -14.41
N PRO A 119 -4.88 -1.45 -14.43
CA PRO A 119 -5.43 -0.65 -13.34
C PRO A 119 -5.43 -1.38 -12.00
N LEU A 120 -5.02 -0.72 -10.94
CA LEU A 120 -4.96 -1.28 -9.59
C LEU A 120 -5.96 -0.57 -8.68
N THR A 121 -6.46 -1.25 -7.67
CA THR A 121 -7.23 -0.62 -6.59
C THR A 121 -6.77 -1.15 -5.24
N MET A 122 -6.27 -0.26 -4.39
CA MET A 122 -5.92 -0.55 -2.99
C MET A 122 -6.85 0.23 -2.05
N LYS A 123 -7.56 -0.48 -1.17
CA LYS A 123 -8.45 0.11 -0.15
C LYS A 123 -8.38 -0.71 1.15
N PRO A 124 -7.81 -0.19 2.24
CA PRO A 124 -7.54 -0.98 3.45
C PRO A 124 -8.76 -1.20 4.36
N ALA A 125 -9.92 -0.56 4.13
CA ALA A 125 -11.15 -0.84 4.89
C ALA A 125 -12.25 -1.49 4.02
N VAL A 126 -12.55 -2.74 4.35
CA VAL A 126 -13.44 -3.73 3.70
C VAL A 126 -12.68 -4.60 2.69
N ILE A 127 -12.27 -5.82 3.11
CA ILE A 127 -12.54 -7.17 2.53
C ILE A 127 -12.49 -7.36 0.97
N TYR A 128 -12.12 -6.34 0.21
CA TYR A 128 -12.07 -6.21 -1.25
C TYR A 128 -11.16 -5.01 -1.62
N GLY A 129 -9.83 -5.19 -1.54
CA GLY A 129 -8.95 -4.43 -2.43
C GLY A 129 -9.08 -5.03 -3.83
N GLU A 130 -9.56 -4.28 -4.81
CA GLU A 130 -9.63 -4.77 -6.19
C GLU A 130 -8.28 -4.57 -6.89
N PHE A 131 -7.35 -5.52 -6.85
CA PHE A 131 -6.24 -5.51 -7.81
C PHE A 131 -6.80 -5.88 -9.20
N ASN A 132 -7.13 -4.87 -10.02
CA ASN A 132 -7.94 -5.00 -11.24
C ASN A 132 -7.10 -5.13 -12.51
N VAL A 133 -6.52 -6.31 -12.74
CA VAL A 133 -5.88 -6.61 -14.03
C VAL A 133 -6.88 -6.67 -15.17
N GLY A 134 -7.14 -5.51 -15.79
CA GLY A 134 -8.18 -5.31 -16.78
C GLY A 134 -8.09 -6.24 -17.99
N LYS A 135 -8.93 -7.29 -17.97
CA LYS A 135 -9.93 -7.63 -19.02
C LYS A 135 -11.18 -8.20 -18.33
N PRO A 136 -12.39 -8.08 -18.92
CA PRO A 136 -13.68 -8.02 -18.20
C PRO A 136 -14.21 -9.38 -17.70
N SER A 137 -13.35 -10.30 -17.28
CA SER A 137 -13.76 -11.70 -17.06
C SER A 137 -13.03 -12.43 -15.93
N TYR A 138 -12.08 -11.79 -15.24
CA TYR A 138 -11.32 -12.45 -14.17
C TYR A 138 -11.46 -11.69 -12.86
N ARG A 139 -11.97 -12.41 -11.87
CA ARG A 139 -12.36 -11.93 -10.56
C ARG A 139 -11.12 -11.69 -9.70
N GLU A 140 -11.04 -10.48 -9.15
CA GLU A 140 -10.45 -10.07 -7.88
C GLU A 140 -9.24 -10.88 -7.37
N LEU A 141 -8.04 -10.35 -7.54
CA LEU A 141 -6.91 -10.67 -6.67
C LEU A 141 -7.06 -9.85 -5.37
N ALA A 142 -8.15 -10.11 -4.65
CA ALA A 142 -8.46 -9.41 -3.41
C ALA A 142 -7.81 -10.16 -2.25
N GLY A 143 -6.59 -9.79 -1.89
CA GLY A 143 -6.03 -10.25 -0.63
C GLY A 143 -6.79 -9.64 0.56
N LEU A 144 -6.99 -10.40 1.63
CA LEU A 144 -7.54 -9.85 2.88
C LEU A 144 -6.38 -9.22 3.66
N ILE A 145 -6.36 -7.90 3.80
CA ILE A 145 -5.36 -7.21 4.62
C ILE A 145 -6.03 -6.81 5.95
N THR A 146 -5.45 -7.22 7.08
CA THR A 146 -5.93 -6.87 8.42
C THR A 146 -4.76 -6.52 9.33
N ASN A 147 -5.02 -5.69 10.35
CA ASN A 147 -4.04 -5.32 11.38
C ASN A 147 -2.69 -4.87 10.79
N PHE A 148 -2.76 -4.02 9.77
CA PHE A 148 -1.61 -3.23 9.31
C PHE A 148 -1.97 -1.77 9.46
N GLU A 149 -1.12 -1.03 10.16
CA GLU A 149 -1.28 0.40 10.41
C GLU A 149 -0.71 1.20 9.25
N HIS A 150 0.42 0.75 8.70
CA HIS A 150 1.21 1.47 7.70
C HIS A 150 1.28 0.76 6.35
N PHE A 151 1.15 1.53 5.28
CA PHE A 151 1.22 1.07 3.90
C PHE A 151 2.32 1.78 3.12
N ASN A 152 3.23 1.01 2.53
CA ASN A 152 4.12 1.46 1.48
C ASN A 152 3.67 0.82 0.16
N PHE A 153 3.01 1.57 -0.72
CA PHE A 153 2.45 1.03 -1.95
C PHE A 153 3.06 1.71 -3.17
N THR A 154 3.42 0.92 -4.17
CA THR A 154 3.83 1.41 -5.50
C THR A 154 2.94 0.77 -6.56
N GLY A 155 2.17 1.62 -7.25
CA GLY A 155 1.28 1.30 -8.35
C GLY A 155 2.03 1.01 -9.66
N GLY A 156 1.25 0.71 -10.70
CA GLY A 156 1.75 0.24 -11.98
C GLY A 156 1.89 1.34 -13.04
N SER A 157 1.69 0.98 -14.30
CA SER A 157 1.73 1.89 -15.44
C SER A 157 0.34 2.22 -16.02
N ALA A 158 -0.72 1.99 -15.27
CA ALA A 158 -2.11 2.24 -15.67
C ALA A 158 -2.80 3.17 -14.65
N ASP A 159 -3.98 3.68 -14.99
CA ASP A 159 -4.77 4.52 -14.08
C ASP A 159 -5.21 3.72 -12.83
N ASP A 160 -4.63 4.01 -11.68
CA ASP A 160 -4.78 3.29 -10.41
C ASP A 160 -5.64 4.07 -9.38
N GLU A 161 -6.31 3.35 -8.46
CA GLU A 161 -7.02 3.93 -7.30
C GLU A 161 -6.36 3.46 -5.99
N ILE A 162 -5.68 4.36 -5.30
CA ILE A 162 -4.87 4.03 -4.12
C ILE A 162 -5.42 4.77 -2.90
N GLN A 163 -5.74 4.02 -1.85
CA GLN A 163 -6.20 4.56 -0.58
C GLN A 163 -5.34 4.01 0.56
N GLY A 164 -4.82 4.90 1.41
CA GLY A 164 -4.07 4.58 2.62
C GLY A 164 -4.95 4.19 3.82
N GLY A 165 -4.30 3.87 4.94
CA GLY A 165 -4.88 3.56 6.24
C GLY A 165 -5.21 4.80 7.06
N ALA A 166 -5.18 4.68 8.39
CA ALA A 166 -5.41 5.82 9.30
C ALA A 166 -4.11 6.32 9.97
N SER A 167 -2.98 5.72 9.61
CA SER A 167 -1.64 6.06 10.09
C SER A 167 -0.78 6.54 8.93
N THR A 168 0.48 6.90 9.21
CA THR A 168 1.39 7.42 8.18
C THR A 168 1.68 6.41 7.07
N ASP A 169 1.35 6.79 5.84
CA ASP A 169 1.56 5.97 4.65
C ASP A 169 2.53 6.59 3.64
N ARG A 170 3.03 5.74 2.74
CA ARG A 170 3.77 6.14 1.53
C ARG A 170 3.09 5.52 0.32
N LEU A 171 2.47 6.36 -0.49
CA LEU A 171 1.66 5.94 -1.63
C LEU A 171 2.27 6.51 -2.90
N ASP A 172 2.58 5.66 -3.87
CA ASP A 172 3.11 6.01 -5.19
C ASP A 172 2.19 5.43 -6.27
N GLY A 173 1.63 6.30 -7.12
CA GLY A 173 0.76 5.94 -8.25
C GLY A 173 1.51 5.20 -9.37
N GLY A 174 2.78 5.52 -9.59
CA GLY A 174 3.55 5.00 -10.71
C GLY A 174 3.34 5.83 -11.97
N ALA A 175 2.82 5.24 -13.04
CA ALA A 175 2.47 5.95 -14.26
C ALA A 175 1.01 5.70 -14.59
N GLY A 176 0.31 6.68 -15.15
CA GLY A 176 -1.14 6.60 -15.30
C GLY A 176 -1.77 7.91 -14.90
N ARG A 177 -3.09 7.95 -14.82
CA ARG A 177 -3.80 9.03 -14.13
C ARG A 177 -4.40 8.44 -12.87
N ASP A 178 -3.71 8.63 -11.76
CA ASP A 178 -3.99 7.90 -10.54
C ASP A 178 -4.86 8.72 -9.60
N LEU A 179 -5.69 8.06 -8.81
CA LEU A 179 -6.45 8.65 -7.71
C LEU A 179 -5.85 8.18 -6.39
N ILE A 180 -5.29 9.11 -5.63
CA ILE A 180 -4.59 8.84 -4.37
C ILE A 180 -5.31 9.53 -3.22
N VAL A 181 -5.64 8.74 -2.18
CA VAL A 181 -6.25 9.20 -0.93
C VAL A 181 -5.39 8.72 0.23
N GLY A 182 -4.70 9.62 0.93
CA GLY A 182 -3.92 9.27 2.12
C GLY A 182 -4.79 8.72 3.26
N ASN A 183 -6.01 9.25 3.39
CA ASN A 183 -6.86 9.15 4.58
C ASN A 183 -6.17 9.85 5.78
N GLY A 184 -6.28 9.30 6.99
CA GLY A 184 -5.72 9.93 8.18
C GLY A 184 -4.25 9.59 8.33
N GLY A 185 -3.46 10.49 8.89
CA GLY A 185 -2.06 10.21 9.12
C GLY A 185 -1.20 11.42 8.78
N LYS A 186 0.04 11.14 8.40
CA LYS A 186 0.94 12.16 7.86
C LYS A 186 1.63 11.53 6.67
N ASP A 187 0.99 11.62 5.53
CA ASP A 187 1.29 10.75 4.42
C ASP A 187 2.27 11.40 3.45
N ILE A 188 2.97 10.55 2.70
CA ILE A 188 3.77 10.95 1.55
C ILE A 188 3.10 10.37 0.31
N LEU A 189 2.54 11.25 -0.50
CA LEU A 189 1.78 10.91 -1.69
C LEU A 189 2.61 11.28 -2.92
N THR A 190 2.80 10.35 -3.84
CA THR A 190 3.52 10.55 -5.10
C THR A 190 2.59 10.13 -6.24
N GLY A 191 2.30 11.03 -7.16
CA GLY A 191 1.43 10.74 -8.31
C GLY A 191 2.20 9.96 -9.38
N GLY A 192 3.41 10.42 -9.66
CA GLY A 192 4.30 9.85 -10.65
C GLY A 192 4.08 10.47 -12.03
N ALA A 193 3.97 9.63 -13.05
CA ALA A 193 3.88 10.07 -14.43
C ALA A 193 2.44 10.08 -14.93
N GLY A 194 1.87 11.27 -15.03
CA GLY A 194 0.59 11.50 -15.68
C GLY A 194 -0.16 12.61 -14.96
N GLY A 195 -1.49 12.64 -15.08
CA GLY A 195 -2.31 13.70 -14.48
C GLY A 195 -3.12 13.15 -13.34
N ASP A 196 -2.59 13.33 -12.13
CA ASP A 196 -3.02 12.59 -10.95
C ASP A 196 -3.93 13.41 -10.05
N PHE A 197 -4.73 12.71 -9.24
CA PHE A 197 -5.71 13.28 -8.34
C PHE A 197 -5.36 12.93 -6.90
N PHE A 198 -5.01 13.95 -6.11
CA PHE A 198 -4.81 13.82 -4.67
C PHE A 198 -6.07 14.30 -3.96
N LYS A 199 -6.85 13.37 -3.40
CA LYS A 199 -8.14 13.68 -2.78
C LYS A 199 -8.03 13.69 -1.27
N PHE A 200 -8.61 14.74 -0.67
CA PHE A 200 -8.64 14.95 0.77
C PHE A 200 -10.08 15.09 1.29
N ASN A 201 -10.39 14.34 2.33
CA ASN A 201 -11.60 14.43 3.13
C ASN A 201 -11.32 15.13 4.46
N VAL A 202 -12.38 15.40 5.22
CA VAL A 202 -12.27 16.10 6.51
C VAL A 202 -11.46 15.24 7.49
N GLY A 203 -10.34 15.80 7.96
CA GLY A 203 -9.48 15.16 8.96
C GLY A 203 -8.37 14.29 8.37
N ASP A 204 -8.26 14.18 7.04
CA ASP A 204 -7.22 13.38 6.39
C ASP A 204 -5.82 13.93 6.71
N SER A 205 -5.61 15.23 6.51
CA SER A 205 -4.32 15.88 6.81
C SER A 205 -4.39 16.84 8.00
N GLY A 206 -3.36 16.83 8.84
CA GLY A 206 -3.26 17.67 10.04
C GLY A 206 -2.62 19.06 9.82
N ILE A 207 -2.38 19.75 10.93
CA ILE A 207 -1.71 21.06 10.96
C ILE A 207 -0.25 20.92 11.40
N GLY A 208 0.64 21.63 10.70
CA GLY A 208 2.06 21.68 11.03
C GLY A 208 2.89 20.59 10.35
N GLY A 209 4.21 20.79 10.28
CA GLY A 209 5.09 19.94 9.47
C GLY A 209 5.19 18.47 9.92
N ASN A 210 4.77 18.17 11.14
CA ASN A 210 4.77 16.81 11.67
C ASN A 210 3.45 16.06 11.45
N ASN A 211 2.38 16.75 11.05
CA ASN A 211 1.05 16.15 10.95
C ASN A 211 0.39 16.34 9.59
N ARG A 212 0.92 17.23 8.74
CA ARG A 212 0.36 17.48 7.42
C ARG A 212 0.96 16.55 6.37
N ASP A 213 0.14 16.17 5.42
CA ASP A 213 0.53 15.37 4.28
C ASP A 213 1.42 16.15 3.32
N ILE A 214 2.19 15.38 2.56
CA ILE A 214 3.14 15.87 1.58
C ILE A 214 2.85 15.18 0.25
N ILE A 215 2.45 15.96 -0.75
CA ILE A 215 2.50 15.54 -2.15
C ILE A 215 3.93 15.79 -2.65
N ASN A 216 4.63 14.73 -3.01
CA ASN A 216 6.08 14.73 -3.15
C ASN A 216 6.59 15.10 -4.56
N ASP A 217 5.70 15.18 -5.55
CA ASP A 217 6.07 15.38 -6.96
C ASP A 217 5.05 16.18 -7.79
N PHE A 218 4.22 16.99 -7.14
CA PHE A 218 3.12 17.74 -7.76
C PHE A 218 3.51 18.52 -9.03
N GLN A 219 2.75 18.33 -10.10
CA GLN A 219 2.97 18.94 -11.41
C GLN A 219 1.84 19.93 -11.74
N THR A 220 2.11 21.23 -11.60
CA THR A 220 1.12 22.29 -11.90
C THR A 220 0.56 22.19 -13.31
N GLY A 221 -0.75 22.41 -13.45
CA GLY A 221 -1.46 22.32 -14.72
C GLY A 221 -1.72 20.89 -15.20
N LEU A 222 -1.14 19.87 -14.57
CA LEU A 222 -1.34 18.47 -14.87
C LEU A 222 -2.11 17.77 -13.74
N ASP A 223 -1.56 17.82 -12.53
CA ASP A 223 -2.17 17.21 -11.35
C ASP A 223 -3.30 18.07 -10.77
N LYS A 224 -4.13 17.42 -9.95
CA LYS A 224 -5.26 18.04 -9.25
C LYS A 224 -5.28 17.66 -7.78
N ILE A 225 -5.59 18.65 -6.95
CA ILE A 225 -5.92 18.45 -5.54
C ILE A 225 -7.45 18.55 -5.41
N ASP A 226 -8.07 17.43 -5.08
CA ASP A 226 -9.51 17.33 -4.92
C ASP A 226 -9.93 17.63 -3.48
N LEU A 227 -10.54 18.81 -3.29
CA LEU A 227 -11.07 19.31 -2.02
C LEU A 227 -12.61 19.35 -2.03
N THR A 228 -13.25 18.68 -3.00
CA THR A 228 -14.71 18.68 -3.16
C THR A 228 -15.44 18.14 -1.93
N ALA A 229 -14.84 17.18 -1.22
CA ALA A 229 -15.41 16.58 -0.02
C ALA A 229 -15.39 17.50 1.21
N LEU A 230 -14.59 18.56 1.19
CA LEU A 230 -14.46 19.48 2.32
C LEU A 230 -15.55 20.57 2.35
N GLY A 231 -16.23 20.81 1.23
CA GLY A 231 -17.25 21.87 1.15
C GLY A 231 -16.71 23.30 1.34
N VAL A 232 -15.40 23.50 1.19
CA VAL A 232 -14.72 24.77 1.52
C VAL A 232 -14.91 25.89 0.50
N GLY A 233 -15.43 25.58 -0.70
CA GLY A 233 -15.44 26.52 -1.82
C GLY A 233 -14.03 27.06 -2.05
N THR A 234 -13.86 28.37 -2.19
CA THR A 234 -12.52 28.97 -2.42
C THR A 234 -11.76 29.31 -1.13
N ALA A 235 -12.15 28.77 0.04
CA ALA A 235 -11.51 29.07 1.33
C ALA A 235 -10.18 28.32 1.53
N VAL A 236 -9.27 28.48 0.58
CA VAL A 236 -7.93 27.89 0.59
C VAL A 236 -6.89 28.98 0.39
N LYS A 237 -5.97 29.10 1.35
CA LYS A 237 -4.81 29.99 1.24
C LYS A 237 -3.63 29.20 0.72
N ILE A 238 -3.14 29.56 -0.46
CA ILE A 238 -1.92 29.00 -1.05
C ILE A 238 -0.73 29.92 -0.72
N THR A 239 0.28 29.39 -0.04
CA THR A 239 1.56 30.08 0.21
C THR A 239 2.64 29.36 -0.58
N GLN A 240 3.21 30.03 -1.59
CA GLN A 240 4.33 29.48 -2.35
C GLN A 240 5.60 29.41 -1.49
N THR A 241 6.32 28.30 -1.58
CA THR A 241 7.63 28.07 -0.94
C THR A 241 8.73 28.06 -2.01
N ALA A 242 9.99 27.76 -1.64
CA ALA A 242 11.06 27.70 -2.63
C ALA A 242 10.91 26.54 -3.64
N SER A 243 10.28 25.45 -3.22
CA SER A 243 10.20 24.21 -4.00
C SER A 243 8.77 23.72 -4.23
N GLY A 244 7.75 24.45 -3.77
CA GLY A 244 6.35 24.07 -3.97
C GLY A 244 5.38 24.97 -3.22
N SER A 245 4.37 24.40 -2.56
CA SER A 245 3.31 25.18 -1.90
C SER A 245 2.93 24.63 -0.53
N LEU A 246 2.46 25.52 0.34
CA LEU A 246 1.69 25.19 1.53
C LEU A 246 0.26 25.67 1.33
N LEU A 247 -0.68 24.72 1.31
CA LEU A 247 -2.11 24.99 1.33
C LEU A 247 -2.55 25.02 2.79
N GLN A 248 -3.31 26.05 3.16
CA GLN A 248 -3.96 26.17 4.47
C GLN A 248 -5.45 26.30 4.23
N ILE A 249 -6.25 25.41 4.81
CA ILE A 249 -7.66 25.23 4.51
C ILE A 249 -8.46 25.52 5.78
N ASP A 250 -9.41 26.45 5.66
CA ASP A 250 -10.39 26.80 6.70
C ASP A 250 -11.69 26.04 6.37
N ALA A 251 -11.85 24.88 7.00
CA ALA A 251 -12.85 23.87 6.61
C ALA A 251 -14.27 24.27 7.02
N ASP A 252 -14.40 24.99 8.13
CA ASP A 252 -15.67 25.37 8.75
C ASP A 252 -15.97 26.88 8.67
N HIS A 253 -15.12 27.63 7.96
CA HIS A 253 -15.19 29.07 7.74
C HIS A 253 -15.17 29.90 9.03
N ASN A 254 -14.48 29.42 10.07
CA ASN A 254 -14.37 30.11 11.35
C ASN A 254 -13.22 31.14 11.41
N GLY A 255 -12.35 31.18 10.39
CA GLY A 255 -11.17 32.05 10.31
C GLY A 255 -9.88 31.42 10.84
N SER A 256 -9.94 30.18 11.32
CA SER A 256 -8.80 29.32 11.66
C SER A 256 -8.57 28.32 10.53
N PHE A 257 -7.40 27.70 10.48
CA PHE A 257 -7.13 26.63 9.52
C PHE A 257 -7.21 25.30 10.25
N GLU A 258 -7.96 24.35 9.70
CA GLU A 258 -8.14 23.01 10.25
C GLU A 258 -7.25 21.98 9.54
N MET A 259 -6.82 22.28 8.31
CA MET A 259 -6.02 21.38 7.48
C MET A 259 -4.88 22.13 6.78
N GLN A 260 -3.75 21.45 6.64
CA GLN A 260 -2.64 21.90 5.78
C GLN A 260 -2.24 20.80 4.82
N ILE A 261 -1.76 21.17 3.63
CA ILE A 261 -1.16 20.23 2.68
C ILE A 261 0.13 20.87 2.18
N SER A 262 1.22 20.10 2.15
CA SER A 262 2.45 20.53 1.48
C SER A 262 2.61 19.85 0.14
N THR A 263 3.12 20.60 -0.82
CA THR A 263 3.53 20.06 -2.11
C THR A 263 5.00 20.37 -2.35
N VAL A 264 5.69 19.41 -2.94
CA VAL A 264 6.88 19.64 -3.77
C VAL A 264 6.35 19.85 -5.18
N GLY A 265 6.64 20.99 -5.79
CA GLY A 265 5.95 21.50 -6.96
C GLY A 265 4.92 22.57 -6.60
N HIS A 266 4.87 23.65 -7.39
CA HIS A 266 3.96 24.76 -7.13
C HIS A 266 2.52 24.39 -7.48
N VAL A 267 1.56 24.89 -6.71
CA VAL A 267 0.12 24.73 -6.96
C VAL A 267 -0.45 26.04 -7.45
N ALA A 268 -1.20 26.00 -8.56
CA ALA A 268 -2.03 27.12 -9.02
C ALA A 268 -3.48 26.94 -8.55
N GLU A 269 -4.26 28.02 -8.51
CA GLU A 269 -5.71 27.94 -8.17
C GLU A 269 -6.48 27.03 -9.15
N THR A 270 -6.04 26.94 -10.42
CA THR A 270 -6.60 26.06 -11.44
C THR A 270 -6.32 24.57 -11.20
N ASP A 271 -5.48 24.26 -10.22
CA ASP A 271 -5.14 22.89 -9.85
C ASP A 271 -6.01 22.37 -8.69
N LEU A 272 -6.85 23.23 -8.10
CA LEU A 272 -7.76 22.84 -7.03
C LEU A 272 -9.16 22.52 -7.58
N LEU A 273 -9.73 21.42 -7.11
CA LEU A 273 -11.12 21.07 -7.36
C LEU A 273 -11.95 21.33 -6.11
N PHE A 274 -13.09 21.99 -6.30
CA PHE A 274 -14.02 22.35 -5.24
C PHE A 274 -15.43 21.87 -5.59
N GLN A 275 -16.28 21.67 -4.59
CA GLN A 275 -17.71 21.43 -4.83
C GLN A 275 -18.30 22.66 -5.54
N TYR A 276 -19.01 22.44 -6.66
CA TYR A 276 -19.79 23.50 -7.27
C TYR A 276 -20.93 23.88 -6.31
N VAL A 277 -20.88 25.10 -5.78
CA VAL A 277 -21.90 25.69 -4.89
C VAL A 277 -22.91 26.46 -5.72
#